data_AF-A0A1Q3PNZ2-F1
#
_entry.id   AF-A0A1Q3PNZ2-F1
#
_cell.length_a   1.000
_cell.length_b   1.000
_cell.length_c   1.000
_cell.angle_alpha   90.00
_cell.angle_beta   90.00
_cell.angle_gamma   90.00
#
_symmetry.space_group_name_H-M   'P 1'
#
loop_
_entity.id
_entity.type
_entity.pdbx_description
1 polymer ?
#
loop_
_entity_poly.entity_id
_entity_poly.type
_entity_poly.pdbx_seq_one_letter_code
_entity_poly.pdbx_strand_id
1 'polypeptide(L)'
;MRTSNGPGVGSNVNSVNPTNDVRHASNVGIPLTQSQAEFWYLVESQGCKELAHSLRMVHDLALYHSYIPFDAAEKSALFDLKVLWEGFEKMDEKV
;
A
#
# COMPACT_ATOMS: atom_id res chain seq x y z
N MET A 1 -38.55 -59.55 -25.96
CA MET A 1 -37.36 -60.32 -25.55
C MET A 1 -36.43 -59.39 -24.78
N ARG A 2 -36.04 -59.79 -23.58
CA ARG A 2 -35.14 -59.06 -22.67
C ARG A 2 -33.85 -59.86 -22.60
N THR A 3 -32.69 -59.23 -22.79
CA THR A 3 -31.38 -59.80 -22.42
C THR A 3 -30.50 -58.75 -21.77
N SER A 4 -29.75 -59.24 -20.78
CA SER A 4 -28.99 -58.58 -19.72
C SER A 4 -27.48 -58.68 -19.99
N ASN A 5 -26.68 -58.02 -19.12
CA ASN A 5 -25.24 -58.17 -18.83
C ASN A 5 -24.33 -57.14 -19.52
N GLY A 6 -23.40 -56.42 -18.89
CA GLY A 6 -22.81 -56.40 -17.55
C GLY A 6 -21.80 -55.21 -17.44
N PRO A 7 -21.10 -55.01 -16.31
CA PRO A 7 -20.40 -53.75 -16.00
C PRO A 7 -18.96 -53.71 -16.54
N GLY A 8 -18.61 -52.61 -17.22
CA GLY A 8 -17.27 -52.37 -17.77
C GLY A 8 -16.25 -51.98 -16.72
N VAL A 9 -15.23 -52.83 -16.54
CA VAL A 9 -14.03 -52.58 -15.74
C VAL A 9 -12.98 -51.87 -16.59
N GLY A 10 -12.38 -50.81 -16.02
CA GLY A 10 -10.98 -50.47 -16.24
C GLY A 10 -10.69 -49.28 -17.15
N SER A 11 -10.23 -48.18 -16.56
CA SER A 11 -8.89 -47.64 -16.84
C SER A 11 -8.59 -46.47 -15.91
N ASN A 12 -7.75 -46.76 -14.92
CA ASN A 12 -7.05 -45.80 -14.09
C ASN A 12 -6.03 -45.08 -14.98
N VAL A 13 -6.34 -43.86 -15.43
CA VAL A 13 -5.37 -43.02 -16.12
C VAL A 13 -4.87 -41.98 -15.13
N ASN A 14 -3.60 -42.17 -14.78
CA ASN A 14 -2.78 -41.38 -13.89
C ASN A 14 -3.10 -39.88 -13.92
N SER A 15 -3.45 -39.37 -12.73
CA SER A 15 -3.56 -37.96 -12.40
C SER A 15 -2.33 -37.19 -12.90
N VAL A 16 -2.52 -36.42 -13.96
CA VAL A 16 -1.52 -35.51 -14.48
C VAL A 16 -1.39 -34.37 -13.48
N ASN A 17 -0.20 -34.30 -12.89
CA ASN A 17 0.35 -33.22 -12.08
C ASN A 17 -0.22 -31.84 -12.50
N PRO A 18 -0.82 -31.03 -11.60
CA PRO A 18 -1.13 -29.66 -11.95
C PRO A 18 0.22 -28.94 -12.08
N THR A 19 0.59 -28.72 -13.33
CA THR A 19 1.72 -27.88 -13.69
C THR A 19 1.44 -26.51 -13.08
N ASN A 20 2.27 -26.13 -12.13
CA ASN A 20 2.26 -24.83 -11.47
C ASN A 20 2.19 -23.73 -12.55
N ASP A 21 0.99 -23.21 -12.78
CA ASP A 21 0.77 -22.04 -13.62
C ASP A 21 1.15 -20.79 -12.83
N VAL A 22 2.47 -20.58 -12.74
CA VAL A 22 3.12 -19.42 -12.08
C VAL A 22 3.08 -18.20 -13.00
N ARG A 23 2.31 -18.22 -14.11
CA ARG A 23 2.31 -17.12 -15.11
C ARG A 23 1.33 -15.99 -14.81
N HIS A 24 0.59 -16.09 -13.72
CA HIS A 24 -0.38 -15.06 -13.30
C HIS A 24 -0.16 -14.49 -11.90
N ALA A 25 1.04 -14.65 -11.32
CA ALA A 25 1.48 -13.81 -10.22
C ALA A 25 1.85 -12.41 -10.74
N SER A 26 0.91 -11.75 -11.43
CA SER A 26 0.94 -10.30 -11.51
C SER A 26 0.88 -9.84 -10.07
N ASN A 27 1.93 -9.15 -9.61
CA ASN A 27 1.92 -8.44 -8.34
C ASN A 27 0.90 -7.31 -8.46
N VAL A 28 -0.39 -7.67 -8.51
CA VAL A 28 -1.50 -6.74 -8.37
C VAL A 28 -1.34 -6.23 -6.95
N GLY A 29 -0.76 -5.04 -6.82
CA GLY A 29 -0.55 -4.39 -5.53
C GLY A 29 -1.85 -4.46 -4.74
N ILE A 30 -1.73 -4.66 -3.43
CA ILE A 30 -2.89 -4.68 -2.54
C ILE A 30 -3.68 -3.39 -2.82
N PRO A 31 -4.96 -3.49 -3.22
CA PRO A 31 -5.77 -2.31 -3.46
C PRO A 31 -5.78 -1.42 -2.22
N LEU A 32 -5.61 -0.12 -2.42
CA LEU A 32 -5.75 0.85 -1.33
C LEU A 32 -7.13 0.71 -0.70
N THR A 33 -7.19 0.86 0.62
CA THR A 33 -8.48 1.05 1.27
C THR A 33 -9.10 2.36 0.79
N GLN A 34 -10.42 2.49 0.91
CA GLN A 34 -11.12 3.73 0.54
C GLN A 34 -10.50 4.96 1.22
N SER A 35 -10.19 4.88 2.52
CA SER A 35 -9.56 5.96 3.28
C SER A 35 -8.16 6.31 2.78
N GLN A 36 -7.37 5.32 2.34
CA GLN A 36 -6.05 5.56 1.77
C GLN A 36 -6.14 6.24 0.40
N ALA A 37 -7.12 5.84 -0.43
CA ALA A 37 -7.37 6.45 -1.73
C ALA A 37 -7.86 7.90 -1.59
N GLU A 38 -8.76 8.17 -0.64
CA GLU A 38 -9.22 9.52 -0.32
C GLU A 38 -8.09 10.41 0.19
N PHE A 39 -7.26 9.88 1.08
CA PHE A 39 -6.06 10.59 1.54
C PHE A 39 -5.11 10.90 0.38
N TRP A 40 -4.87 9.92 -0.48
CA TRP A 40 -4.01 10.09 -1.66
C TRP A 40 -4.54 11.19 -2.58
N TYR A 41 -5.84 11.19 -2.87
CA TYR A 41 -6.48 12.21 -3.69
C TYR A 41 -6.27 13.61 -3.12
N LEU A 42 -6.39 13.78 -1.80
CA LEU A 42 -6.16 15.07 -1.14
C LEU A 42 -4.69 15.53 -1.31
N VAL A 43 -3.74 14.63 -1.08
CA VAL A 43 -2.30 14.92 -1.25
C VAL A 43 -1.99 15.32 -2.69
N GLU A 44 -2.48 14.56 -3.67
CA GLU A 44 -2.29 14.88 -5.10
C GLU A 44 -2.93 16.21 -5.47
N SER A 45 -4.14 16.50 -4.98
CA SER A 45 -4.86 17.74 -5.31
C SER A 45 -4.16 19.00 -4.80
N GLN A 46 -3.42 18.88 -3.69
CA GLN A 46 -2.69 19.98 -3.07
C GLN A 46 -1.27 20.15 -3.64
N GLY A 47 -0.69 19.05 -4.14
CA GLY A 47 0.70 18.97 -4.59
C GLY A 47 1.65 18.50 -3.48
N CYS A 48 2.41 17.43 -3.77
CA CYS A 48 3.35 16.81 -2.82
C CYS A 48 4.39 17.82 -2.32
N LYS A 49 4.92 18.64 -3.23
CA LYS A 49 5.94 19.64 -2.93
C LYS A 49 5.42 20.76 -2.04
N GLU A 50 4.24 21.29 -2.34
CA GLU A 50 3.58 22.34 -1.58
C GLU A 50 3.22 21.86 -0.18
N LEU A 51 2.73 20.62 -0.07
CA LEU A 51 2.42 20.00 1.21
C LEU A 51 3.69 19.75 2.03
N ALA A 52 4.75 19.20 1.43
CA ALA A 52 6.03 19.00 2.09
C ALA A 52 6.60 20.32 2.64
N HIS A 53 6.58 21.37 1.81
CA HIS A 53 7.02 22.70 2.21
C HIS A 53 6.22 23.25 3.39
N SER A 54 4.88 23.11 3.34
CA SER A 54 3.99 23.57 4.41
C SER A 54 4.26 22.85 5.74
N LEU A 55 4.44 21.52 5.71
CA LEU A 55 4.74 20.75 6.92
C LEU A 55 6.10 21.12 7.51
N ARG A 56 7.12 21.32 6.66
CA ARG A 56 8.44 21.80 7.10
C ARG A 56 8.35 23.18 7.74
N MET A 57 7.56 24.09 7.19
CA MET A 57 7.35 25.42 7.79
C MET A 57 6.72 25.33 9.19
N VAL A 58 5.69 24.49 9.36
CA VAL A 58 5.04 24.28 10.67
C VAL A 58 6.03 23.69 11.68
N HIS A 59 6.83 22.72 11.24
CA HIS A 59 7.88 22.12 12.06
C HIS A 59 8.92 23.14 12.52
N ASP A 60 9.49 23.90 11.59
CA ASP A 60 10.51 24.90 11.89
C ASP A 60 9.95 26.03 12.76
N LEU A 61 8.67 26.40 12.55
CA LEU A 61 7.98 27.34 13.41
C LEU A 61 7.89 26.84 14.85
N ALA A 62 7.47 25.59 15.04
CA ALA A 62 7.42 25.00 16.38
C ALA A 62 8.83 24.97 16.99
N LEU A 63 9.82 24.45 16.27
CA LEU A 63 11.17 24.22 16.81
C LEU A 63 11.93 25.50 17.17
N TYR A 64 11.80 26.55 16.36
CA TYR A 64 12.63 27.75 16.51
C TYR A 64 11.88 28.96 17.05
N HIS A 65 10.54 28.97 16.99
CA HIS A 65 9.73 30.12 17.40
C HIS A 65 8.77 29.81 18.56
N SER A 66 8.72 28.57 19.05
CA SER A 66 8.07 28.28 20.33
C SER A 66 8.99 28.65 21.49
N TYR A 67 8.46 29.39 22.46
CA TYR A 67 9.12 29.63 23.74
C TYR A 67 8.82 28.51 24.77
N ILE A 68 8.14 27.44 24.34
CA ILE A 68 7.66 26.36 25.19
C ILE A 68 8.56 25.12 24.98
N PRO A 69 9.07 24.50 26.06
CA PRO A 69 9.84 23.27 25.95
C PRO A 69 8.95 22.09 25.53
N PHE A 70 9.49 21.22 24.68
CA PHE A 70 8.75 20.05 24.20
C PHE A 70 8.85 18.84 25.12
N ASP A 71 7.71 18.25 25.41
CA ASP A 71 7.61 16.93 26.03
C ASP A 71 7.91 15.80 25.03
N ALA A 72 7.79 14.55 25.49
CA ALA A 72 8.07 13.39 24.64
C ALA A 72 7.05 13.21 23.51
N ALA A 73 5.78 13.52 23.75
CA ALA A 73 4.72 13.39 22.75
C ALA A 73 4.88 14.45 21.65
N GLU A 74 5.19 15.69 22.03
CA GLU A 74 5.44 16.78 21.10
C GLU A 74 6.68 16.51 20.23
N LYS A 75 7.75 15.97 20.82
CA LYS A 75 8.93 15.54 20.05
C LYS A 75 8.61 14.42 19.06
N SER A 76 7.78 13.45 19.47
CA SER A 76 7.33 12.39 18.57
C SER A 76 6.52 12.96 17.40
N ALA A 77 5.59 13.88 17.68
CA ALA A 77 4.77 14.51 16.65
C ALA A 77 5.62 15.32 15.64
N LEU A 78 6.64 16.06 16.12
CA LEU A 78 7.57 16.77 15.23
C LEU A 78 8.40 15.80 14.38
N PHE A 79 8.80 14.65 14.94
CA PHE A 79 9.47 13.61 14.17
C PHE A 79 8.56 12.97 13.12
N ASP A 80 7.30 12.68 13.46
CA ASP A 80 6.33 12.12 12.51
C ASP A 80 6.05 13.10 11.37
N LEU A 81 5.95 14.40 11.69
CA LEU A 81 5.83 15.47 10.70
C LEU A 81 7.02 15.46 9.72
N LYS A 82 8.23 15.25 10.24
CA LYS A 82 9.45 15.10 9.45
C LYS A 82 9.41 13.92 8.50
N VAL A 83 9.08 12.74 9.02
CA VAL A 83 8.96 11.53 8.20
C VAL A 83 7.91 11.73 7.10
N LEU A 84 6.81 12.41 7.40
CA LEU A 84 5.74 12.66 6.45
C LEU A 84 6.17 13.57 5.29
N TRP A 85 6.80 14.73 5.56
CA TRP A 85 7.23 15.61 4.46
C TRP A 85 8.35 15.00 3.62
N GLU A 86 9.30 14.28 4.23
CA GLU A 86 10.34 13.57 3.48
C GLU A 86 9.74 12.47 2.59
N GLY A 87 8.62 11.87 3.04
CA GLY A 87 7.82 10.96 2.23
C GLY A 87 7.26 11.64 0.99
N PHE A 88 6.68 12.83 1.15
CA PHE A 88 6.14 13.61 0.04
C PHE A 88 7.22 14.12 -0.93
N GLU A 89 8.37 14.56 -0.43
CA GLU A 89 9.51 14.96 -1.29
C GLU A 89 9.96 13.79 -2.19
N LYS A 90 10.09 12.58 -1.62
CA LYS A 90 10.46 11.37 -2.40
C LYS A 90 9.39 10.91 -3.38
N MET A 91 8.13 11.29 -3.16
CA MET A 91 7.04 10.99 -4.07
C MET A 91 7.05 11.94 -5.26
N ASP A 92 7.39 13.22 -5.04
CA ASP A 92 7.56 14.22 -6.11
C ASP A 92 8.72 13.86 -7.05
N GLU A 93 9.81 13.29 -6.52
CA GLU A 93 10.97 12.85 -7.32
C GLU A 93 10.69 11.70 -8.30
N LYS A 94 9.56 11.00 -8.15
CA LYS A 94 9.21 9.81 -8.95
C LYS A 94 8.19 10.07 -10.05
N VAL A 95 7.68 11.30 -10.17
CA VAL A 95 6.66 11.71 -11.15
C VAL A 95 7.31 12.35 -12.37
#